data_AF-A0A2P6R6G2-F1
#
_entry.id   AF-A0A2P6R6G2-F1
#
_cell.length_a   1.000
_cell.length_b   1.000
_cell.length_c   1.000
_cell.angle_alpha   90.00
_cell.angle_beta   90.00
_cell.angle_gamma   90.00
#
_symmetry.space_group_name_H-M   'P 1'
#
loop_
_entity.id
_entity.type
_entity.pdbx_description
1 polymer ?
#
loop_
_entity_poly.entity_id
_entity_poly.type
_entity_poly.pdbx_seq_one_letter_code
_entity_poly.pdbx_strand_id
1 'polypeptide(L)'
;MEEIASELKQRNVREAWKELDDHFDSTRRRLRTRFQELQAREEEIGVREKLLEVKELRLEAQAKGLNEVEKRAEEGKSQLESLRVLIEKHEAELGVKLKRLSEVGELVREKEREYDLIQNRVKERGKRLNKYNRAIELKKGQLGSILKSMMECQSRIDSREKIMREMELKGRDFCLLKKSMEDWLCKVELRNRELDGWVEVLEVKEKDVESKVEELHLIVERVSECLDEVQVKEEHFVSLEKPIQEQEMHLCSLQKLVQQRDKELDSLSHELQRKERHLEEVELKMAKLGHAIPSYVSDDHSSIHWDGRGLQMFMNEQLKRIYSMGSEMSAILKASSDPAKLVLDAMQGFYPSSSTLDNKETHFDLTVIRRSCILLLEDLKRMSPQINVRVRNEAMKLAADWKAKIVSSENTQEILGFLRLVNTYGLSSMYDAKDLQSLLAVVHKPEQASQSSRALGIKDKAPGEAFL
;
A
#
# COMPACT_ATOMS: atom_id res chain seq x y z
N MET A 1 135.99 168.33 -91.19
CA MET A 1 134.79 167.93 -90.42
C MET A 1 134.99 166.51 -89.90
N GLU A 2 135.94 166.30 -88.98
CA GLU A 2 136.32 164.94 -88.53
C GLU A 2 135.89 164.61 -87.09
N GLU A 3 135.54 165.62 -86.31
CA GLU A 3 135.34 165.50 -84.86
C GLU A 3 133.97 164.89 -84.50
N ILE A 4 132.90 165.38 -85.15
CA ILE A 4 131.49 164.97 -84.89
C ILE A 4 131.24 163.48 -85.21
N ALA A 5 132.02 162.88 -86.11
CA ALA A 5 131.90 161.47 -86.48
C ALA A 5 132.42 160.51 -85.40
N SER A 6 133.20 160.99 -84.42
CA SER A 6 133.84 160.18 -83.38
C SER A 6 132.88 159.88 -82.20
N GLU A 7 132.24 160.92 -81.67
CA GLU A 7 131.42 160.81 -80.45
C GLU A 7 130.16 159.95 -80.64
N LEU A 8 129.46 160.13 -81.77
CA LEU A 8 128.30 159.30 -82.15
C LEU A 8 128.65 157.81 -82.18
N LYS A 9 129.88 157.48 -82.62
CA LYS A 9 130.35 156.09 -82.71
C LYS A 9 130.59 155.47 -81.33
N GLN A 10 131.11 156.24 -80.36
CA GLN A 10 131.24 155.76 -78.97
C GLN A 10 129.90 155.60 -78.26
N ARG A 11 128.90 156.43 -78.57
CA ARG A 11 127.57 156.35 -77.94
C ARG A 11 126.84 155.06 -78.34
N ASN A 12 126.75 154.79 -79.64
CA ASN A 12 126.17 153.55 -80.17
C ASN A 12 126.86 152.29 -79.62
N VAL A 13 128.19 152.29 -79.50
CA VAL A 13 128.92 151.15 -78.92
C VAL A 13 128.55 150.92 -77.46
N ARG A 14 128.38 152.00 -76.67
CA ARG A 14 128.03 151.89 -75.24
C ARG A 14 126.59 151.43 -75.01
N GLU A 15 125.67 151.83 -75.88
CA GLU A 15 124.28 151.37 -75.85
C GLU A 15 124.17 149.90 -76.32
N ALA A 16 124.85 149.52 -77.40
CA ALA A 16 124.90 148.12 -77.87
C ALA A 16 125.53 147.16 -76.84
N TRP A 17 126.58 147.58 -76.11
CA TRP A 17 127.12 146.80 -75.00
C TRP A 17 126.11 146.63 -73.85
N LYS A 18 125.28 147.65 -73.58
CA LYS A 18 124.26 147.56 -72.54
C LYS A 18 123.12 146.64 -72.95
N GLU A 19 122.62 146.74 -74.20
CA GLU A 19 121.62 145.80 -74.73
C GLU A 19 122.12 144.35 -74.70
N LEU A 20 123.41 144.13 -75.00
CA LEU A 20 124.04 142.82 -74.93
C LEU A 20 124.14 142.27 -73.50
N ASP A 21 124.48 143.12 -72.53
CA ASP A 21 124.56 142.75 -71.11
C ASP A 21 123.16 142.50 -70.52
N ASP A 22 122.18 143.38 -70.78
CA ASP A 22 120.76 143.18 -70.44
C ASP A 22 120.20 141.90 -71.09
N HIS A 23 120.61 141.56 -72.32
CA HIS A 23 120.26 140.29 -72.98
C HIS A 23 120.93 139.08 -72.31
N PHE A 24 122.21 139.15 -71.95
CA PHE A 24 122.90 138.08 -71.24
C PHE A 24 122.29 137.85 -69.85
N ASP A 25 121.96 138.91 -69.12
CA ASP A 25 121.42 138.80 -67.77
C ASP A 25 119.92 138.44 -67.76
N SER A 26 119.17 138.82 -68.80
CA SER A 26 117.85 138.26 -69.13
C SER A 26 117.94 136.76 -69.44
N THR A 27 118.90 136.34 -70.27
CA THR A 27 119.15 134.93 -70.59
C THR A 27 119.56 134.14 -69.34
N ARG A 28 120.38 134.71 -68.47
CA ARG A 28 120.84 134.13 -67.20
C ARG A 28 119.70 133.98 -66.20
N ARG A 29 118.81 134.97 -66.11
CA ARG A 29 117.54 134.87 -65.36
C ARG A 29 116.66 133.75 -65.93
N ARG A 30 116.41 133.72 -67.25
CA ARG A 30 115.60 132.68 -67.91
C ARG A 30 116.16 131.27 -67.72
N LEU A 31 117.49 131.10 -67.75
CA LEU A 31 118.16 129.84 -67.47
C LEU A 31 118.03 129.43 -66.00
N ARG A 32 118.17 130.38 -65.05
CA ARG A 32 117.96 130.11 -63.62
C ARG A 32 116.52 129.69 -63.33
N THR A 33 115.53 130.39 -63.89
CA THR A 33 114.12 130.01 -63.77
C THR A 33 113.87 128.60 -64.32
N ARG A 34 114.38 128.28 -65.53
CA ARG A 34 114.27 126.92 -66.08
C ARG A 34 114.98 125.86 -65.25
N PHE A 35 116.12 126.17 -64.62
CA PHE A 35 116.78 125.22 -63.72
C PHE A 35 115.92 124.94 -62.48
N GLN A 36 115.30 125.97 -61.90
CA GLN A 36 114.37 125.83 -60.77
C GLN A 36 113.08 125.09 -61.18
N GLU A 37 112.54 125.33 -62.38
CA GLU A 37 111.44 124.55 -62.96
C GLU A 37 111.80 123.08 -63.16
N LEU A 38 113.04 122.78 -63.58
CA LEU A 38 113.52 121.40 -63.75
C LEU A 38 113.72 120.71 -62.41
N GLN A 39 114.34 121.37 -61.43
CA GLN A 39 114.53 120.80 -60.09
C GLN A 39 113.17 120.53 -59.42
N ALA A 40 112.21 121.46 -59.50
CA ALA A 40 110.86 121.25 -58.97
C ALA A 40 110.13 120.08 -59.66
N ARG A 41 110.39 119.84 -60.96
CA ARG A 41 109.88 118.66 -61.69
C ARG A 41 110.59 117.37 -61.31
N GLU A 42 111.89 117.41 -61.03
CA GLU A 42 112.67 116.26 -60.55
C GLU A 42 112.18 115.83 -59.16
N GLU A 43 111.97 116.79 -58.25
CA GLU A 43 111.33 116.57 -56.95
C GLU A 43 109.89 116.03 -57.10
N GLU A 44 109.09 116.57 -58.03
CA GLU A 44 107.75 116.05 -58.33
C GLU A 44 107.78 114.62 -58.89
N ILE A 45 108.73 114.29 -59.78
CA ILE A 45 108.93 112.94 -60.32
C ILE A 45 109.30 111.97 -59.19
N GLY A 46 110.26 112.31 -58.33
CA GLY A 46 110.65 111.46 -57.20
C GLY A 46 109.52 111.24 -56.17
N VAL A 47 108.57 112.18 -56.05
CA VAL A 47 107.32 111.97 -55.28
C VAL A 47 106.34 111.05 -56.02
N ARG A 48 106.20 111.20 -57.35
CA ARG A 48 105.35 110.34 -58.19
C ARG A 48 105.86 108.90 -58.26
N GLU A 49 107.17 108.67 -58.30
CA GLU A 49 107.80 107.35 -58.32
C GLU A 49 107.54 106.60 -57.01
N LYS A 50 107.78 107.22 -55.85
CA LYS A 50 107.42 106.64 -54.54
C LYS A 50 105.93 106.35 -54.41
N LEU A 51 105.09 107.21 -55.01
CA LEU A 51 103.64 106.99 -55.08
C LEU A 51 103.24 105.85 -56.04
N LEU A 52 104.07 105.53 -57.04
CA LEU A 52 103.88 104.36 -57.91
C LEU A 52 104.30 103.07 -57.19
N GLU A 53 105.48 103.04 -56.56
CA GLU A 53 105.96 101.90 -55.76
C GLU A 53 104.95 101.50 -54.67
N VAL A 54 104.41 102.48 -53.93
CA VAL A 54 103.35 102.25 -52.92
C VAL A 54 102.03 101.75 -53.55
N LYS A 55 101.73 102.12 -54.80
CA LYS A 55 100.57 101.58 -55.54
C LYS A 55 100.82 100.16 -56.05
N GLU A 56 102.03 99.84 -56.50
CA GLU A 56 102.40 98.51 -56.99
C GLU A 56 102.38 97.49 -55.85
N LEU A 57 103.01 97.80 -54.71
CA LEU A 57 102.93 96.96 -53.50
C LEU A 57 101.48 96.79 -53.00
N ARG A 58 100.64 97.82 -53.12
CA ARG A 58 99.21 97.74 -52.82
C ARG A 58 98.45 96.85 -53.82
N LEU A 59 98.74 96.95 -55.12
CA LEU A 59 98.14 96.10 -56.14
C LEU A 59 98.56 94.63 -55.98
N GLU A 60 99.81 94.35 -55.62
CA GLU A 60 100.25 93.00 -55.23
C GLU A 60 99.48 92.45 -54.03
N ALA A 61 99.33 93.25 -52.97
CA ALA A 61 98.58 92.84 -51.78
C ALA A 61 97.10 92.58 -52.12
N GLN A 62 96.50 93.41 -52.98
CA GLN A 62 95.14 93.19 -53.49
C GLN A 62 95.04 91.94 -54.37
N ALA A 63 96.01 91.66 -55.25
CA ALA A 63 96.04 90.45 -56.08
C ALA A 63 96.18 89.17 -55.24
N LYS A 64 97.05 89.18 -54.22
CA LYS A 64 97.20 88.09 -53.25
C LYS A 64 95.88 87.85 -52.48
N GLY A 65 95.24 88.92 -51.99
CA GLY A 65 93.94 88.85 -51.33
C GLY A 65 92.79 88.37 -52.24
N LEU A 66 92.79 88.74 -53.53
CA LEU A 66 91.82 88.27 -54.52
C LEU A 66 91.97 86.77 -54.78
N ASN A 67 93.20 86.26 -54.95
CA ASN A 67 93.47 84.83 -55.12
C ASN A 67 92.99 84.00 -53.91
N GLU A 68 93.19 84.50 -52.68
CA GLU A 68 92.60 83.84 -51.51
C GLU A 68 91.06 83.84 -51.50
N VAL A 69 90.43 84.94 -51.95
CA VAL A 69 88.96 85.01 -52.07
C VAL A 69 88.46 84.06 -53.15
N GLU A 70 89.14 83.97 -54.27
CA GLU A 70 88.85 83.02 -55.36
C GLU A 70 88.96 81.57 -54.89
N LYS A 71 90.05 81.21 -54.18
CA LYS A 71 90.21 79.88 -53.57
C LYS A 71 89.08 79.56 -52.59
N ARG A 72 88.72 80.49 -51.69
CA ARG A 72 87.59 80.33 -50.77
C ARG A 72 86.24 80.22 -51.49
N ALA A 73 86.06 80.91 -52.62
CA ALA A 73 84.85 80.84 -53.42
C ALA A 73 84.71 79.48 -54.14
N GLU A 74 85.79 78.93 -54.70
CA GLU A 74 85.77 77.61 -55.34
C GLU A 74 85.62 76.47 -54.31
N GLU A 75 86.24 76.59 -53.13
CA GLU A 75 85.99 75.70 -51.98
C GLU A 75 84.52 75.73 -51.54
N GLY A 76 83.93 76.92 -51.38
CA GLY A 76 82.52 77.09 -51.05
C GLY A 76 81.57 76.55 -52.13
N LYS A 77 81.91 76.73 -53.41
CA LYS A 77 81.19 76.17 -54.56
C LYS A 77 81.21 74.64 -54.56
N SER A 78 82.36 74.02 -54.26
CA SER A 78 82.48 72.56 -54.11
C SER A 78 81.65 72.02 -52.93
N GLN A 79 81.60 72.75 -51.81
CA GLN A 79 80.72 72.41 -50.68
C GLN A 79 79.24 72.54 -51.03
N LEU A 80 78.82 73.61 -51.70
CA LEU A 80 77.44 73.81 -52.14
C LEU A 80 76.98 72.72 -53.11
N GLU A 81 77.83 72.30 -54.04
CA GLU A 81 77.51 71.21 -54.98
C GLU A 81 77.41 69.85 -54.26
N SER A 82 78.29 69.60 -53.28
CA SER A 82 78.21 68.41 -52.41
C SER A 82 76.91 68.39 -51.60
N LEU A 83 76.44 69.55 -51.13
CA LEU A 83 75.16 69.69 -50.44
C LEU A 83 73.96 69.52 -51.39
N ARG A 84 74.03 70.02 -52.63
CA ARG A 84 72.98 69.82 -53.65
C ARG A 84 72.71 68.33 -53.89
N VAL A 85 73.75 67.56 -54.22
CA VAL A 85 73.64 66.11 -54.47
C VAL A 85 73.11 65.37 -53.24
N LEU A 86 73.46 65.83 -52.03
CA LEU A 86 72.92 65.26 -50.80
C LEU A 86 71.42 65.58 -50.61
N ILE A 87 70.96 66.78 -50.96
CA ILE A 87 69.54 67.16 -50.92
C ILE A 87 68.74 66.35 -51.94
N GLU A 88 69.16 66.30 -53.20
CA GLU A 88 68.51 65.55 -54.28
C GLU A 88 68.35 64.06 -53.92
N LYS A 89 69.36 63.46 -53.27
CA LYS A 89 69.27 62.09 -52.73
C LYS A 89 68.17 61.96 -51.67
N HIS A 90 68.10 62.89 -50.70
CA HIS A 90 67.07 62.84 -49.66
C HIS A 90 65.67 63.08 -50.21
N GLU A 91 65.50 63.96 -51.21
CA GLU A 91 64.24 64.17 -51.91
C GLU A 91 63.78 62.89 -52.63
N ALA A 92 64.68 62.19 -53.32
CA ALA A 92 64.39 60.91 -53.94
C ALA A 92 63.99 59.84 -52.91
N GLU A 93 64.70 59.74 -51.77
CA GLU A 93 64.34 58.85 -50.67
C GLU A 93 62.97 59.19 -50.06
N LEU A 94 62.66 60.48 -49.88
CA LEU A 94 61.36 60.95 -49.38
C LEU A 94 60.25 60.64 -50.38
N GLY A 95 60.48 60.80 -51.69
CA GLY A 95 59.54 60.41 -52.73
C GLY A 95 59.20 58.92 -52.72
N VAL A 96 60.19 58.05 -52.48
CA VAL A 96 59.96 56.59 -52.30
C VAL A 96 59.19 56.30 -51.01
N LYS A 97 59.53 56.97 -49.90
CA LYS A 97 58.81 56.83 -48.61
C LYS A 97 57.35 57.29 -48.73
N LEU A 98 57.08 58.39 -49.44
CA LEU A 98 55.75 58.94 -49.67
C LEU A 98 54.85 58.00 -50.51
N LYS A 99 55.39 57.40 -51.58
CA LYS A 99 54.67 56.40 -52.39
C LYS A 99 54.24 55.19 -51.55
N ARG A 100 55.16 54.63 -50.77
CA ARG A 100 54.88 53.52 -49.84
C ARG A 100 53.82 53.87 -48.79
N LEU A 101 53.81 55.10 -48.28
CA LEU A 101 52.76 55.57 -47.36
C LEU A 101 51.39 55.66 -48.05
N SER A 102 51.32 56.03 -49.33
CA SER A 102 50.07 56.02 -50.11
C SER A 102 49.55 54.59 -50.31
N GLU A 103 50.43 53.67 -50.72
CA GLU A 103 50.14 52.24 -50.91
C GLU A 103 49.60 51.60 -49.62
N VAL A 104 50.29 51.81 -48.48
CA VAL A 104 49.83 51.35 -47.16
C VAL A 104 48.50 52.00 -46.77
N GLY A 105 48.31 53.29 -47.07
CA GLY A 105 47.05 53.98 -46.82
C GLY A 105 45.87 53.40 -47.60
N GLU A 106 46.08 52.88 -48.81
CA GLU A 106 45.04 52.19 -49.58
C GLU A 106 44.69 50.82 -49.00
N LEU A 107 45.70 50.03 -48.61
CA LEU A 107 45.52 48.74 -47.94
C LEU A 107 44.78 48.88 -46.59
N VAL A 108 45.10 49.91 -45.80
CA VAL A 108 44.37 50.22 -44.55
C VAL A 108 42.89 50.50 -44.84
N ARG A 109 42.59 51.35 -45.83
CA ARG A 109 41.21 51.64 -46.24
C ARG A 109 40.47 50.41 -46.77
N GLU A 110 41.15 49.45 -47.37
CA GLU A 110 40.56 48.16 -47.74
C GLU A 110 40.21 47.31 -46.51
N LYS A 111 41.12 47.19 -45.55
CA LYS A 111 40.89 46.39 -44.33
C LYS A 111 39.86 46.99 -43.38
N GLU A 112 39.70 48.31 -43.36
CA GLU A 112 38.58 48.99 -42.68
C GLU A 112 37.22 48.54 -43.26
N ARG A 113 37.10 48.50 -44.59
CA ARG A 113 35.86 48.04 -45.27
C ARG A 113 35.61 46.54 -45.07
N GLU A 114 36.64 45.70 -45.10
CA GLU A 114 36.53 44.28 -44.75
C GLU A 114 36.04 44.09 -43.30
N TYR A 115 36.61 44.86 -42.36
CA TYR A 115 36.21 44.83 -40.96
C TYR A 115 34.74 45.19 -40.78
N ASP A 116 34.25 46.26 -41.40
CA ASP A 116 32.84 46.67 -41.33
C ASP A 116 31.89 45.59 -41.90
N LEU A 117 32.25 44.98 -43.03
CA LEU A 117 31.50 43.88 -43.64
C LEU A 117 31.45 42.65 -42.70
N ILE A 118 32.57 42.30 -42.07
CA ILE A 118 32.65 41.23 -41.07
C ILE A 118 31.81 41.58 -39.84
N GLN A 119 31.94 42.79 -39.30
CA GLN A 119 31.20 43.25 -38.12
C GLN A 119 29.69 43.20 -38.36
N ASN A 120 29.23 43.59 -39.55
CA ASN A 120 27.82 43.51 -39.93
C ASN A 120 27.32 42.07 -40.10
N ARG A 121 28.12 41.18 -40.71
CA ARG A 121 27.81 39.72 -40.77
C ARG A 121 27.75 39.08 -39.38
N VAL A 122 28.58 39.53 -38.42
CA VAL A 122 28.53 39.12 -37.01
C VAL A 122 27.26 39.62 -36.32
N LYS A 123 26.91 40.91 -36.46
CA LYS A 123 25.64 41.48 -35.94
C LYS A 123 24.42 40.69 -36.44
N GLU A 124 24.38 40.32 -37.71
CA GLU A 124 23.31 39.46 -38.24
C GLU A 124 23.32 38.04 -37.66
N ARG A 125 24.50 37.41 -37.55
CA ARG A 125 24.62 36.06 -36.95
C ARG A 125 24.12 36.07 -35.50
N GLY A 126 24.42 37.12 -34.72
CA GLY A 126 23.84 37.34 -33.39
C GLY A 126 22.31 37.49 -33.43
N LYS A 127 21.75 38.28 -34.35
CA LYS A 127 20.29 38.39 -34.55
C LYS A 127 19.64 37.03 -34.90
N ARG A 128 20.30 36.19 -35.71
CA ARG A 128 19.83 34.83 -36.05
C ARG A 128 19.91 33.89 -34.83
N LEU A 129 21.04 33.87 -34.13
CA LEU A 129 21.23 33.07 -32.91
C LEU A 129 20.18 33.40 -31.83
N ASN A 130 19.89 34.69 -31.61
CA ASN A 130 18.86 35.13 -30.67
C ASN A 130 17.44 34.66 -31.04
N LYS A 131 17.13 34.45 -32.32
CA LYS A 131 15.86 33.83 -32.74
C LYS A 131 15.84 32.34 -32.38
N TYR A 132 16.91 31.60 -32.65
CA TYR A 132 17.02 30.18 -32.30
C TYR A 132 16.96 29.96 -30.78
N ASN A 133 17.68 30.75 -29.98
CA ASN A 133 17.67 30.65 -28.52
C ASN A 133 16.26 30.86 -27.93
N ARG A 134 15.48 31.83 -28.45
CA ARG A 134 14.07 32.03 -28.06
C ARG A 134 13.19 30.83 -28.42
N ALA A 135 13.40 30.22 -29.58
CA ALA A 135 12.68 29.02 -29.99
C ALA A 135 13.04 27.79 -29.13
N ILE A 136 14.30 27.65 -28.73
CA ILE A 136 14.79 26.60 -27.83
C ILE A 136 14.17 26.73 -26.44
N GLU A 137 14.18 27.92 -25.83
CA GLU A 137 13.55 28.14 -24.52
C GLU A 137 12.02 27.93 -24.56
N LEU A 138 11.34 28.33 -25.64
CA LEU A 138 9.92 28.01 -25.85
C LEU A 138 9.69 26.49 -25.92
N LYS A 139 10.55 25.75 -26.65
CA LYS A 139 10.45 24.28 -26.77
C LYS A 139 10.76 23.56 -25.45
N LYS A 140 11.73 24.05 -24.69
CA LYS A 140 12.06 23.60 -23.33
C LYS A 140 10.89 23.82 -22.36
N GLY A 141 10.21 24.97 -22.44
CA GLY A 141 8.95 25.22 -21.71
C GLY A 141 7.83 24.25 -22.10
N GLN A 142 7.62 24.01 -23.40
CA GLN A 142 6.65 23.03 -23.89
C GLN A 142 6.96 21.61 -23.40
N LEU A 143 8.22 21.18 -23.42
CA LEU A 143 8.66 19.89 -22.89
C LEU A 143 8.45 19.78 -21.37
N GLY A 144 8.67 20.86 -20.61
CA GLY A 144 8.36 20.90 -19.17
C GLY A 144 6.88 20.67 -18.87
N SER A 145 5.97 21.30 -19.63
CA SER A 145 4.53 21.08 -19.50
C SER A 145 4.11 19.66 -19.88
N ILE A 146 4.72 19.07 -20.91
CA ILE A 146 4.48 17.67 -21.31
C ILE A 146 4.98 16.70 -20.24
N LEU A 147 6.17 16.94 -19.68
CA LEU A 147 6.72 16.11 -18.60
C LEU A 147 5.81 16.14 -17.36
N LYS A 148 5.27 17.31 -17.01
CA LYS A 148 4.32 17.43 -15.89
C LYS A 148 3.03 16.63 -16.14
N SER A 149 2.43 16.74 -17.32
CA SER A 149 1.20 15.98 -17.63
C SER A 149 1.45 14.47 -17.77
N MET A 150 2.66 14.05 -18.18
CA MET A 150 3.09 12.65 -18.11
C MET A 150 3.18 12.14 -16.66
N MET A 151 3.73 12.93 -15.73
CA MET A 151 3.77 12.56 -14.29
C MET A 151 2.37 12.48 -13.67
N GLU A 152 1.48 13.42 -14.03
CA GLU A 152 0.06 13.38 -13.63
C GLU A 152 -0.66 12.14 -14.21
N CYS A 153 -0.34 11.75 -15.46
CA CYS A 153 -0.84 10.50 -16.05
C CYS A 153 -0.28 9.25 -15.38
N GLN A 154 1.00 9.23 -14.96
CA GLN A 154 1.57 8.08 -14.24
C GLN A 154 0.86 7.85 -12.91
N SER A 155 0.67 8.90 -12.11
CA SER A 155 -0.09 8.82 -10.84
C SER A 155 -1.53 8.29 -11.05
N ARG A 156 -2.16 8.64 -12.19
CA ARG A 156 -3.47 8.12 -12.60
C ARG A 156 -3.45 6.67 -13.11
N ILE A 157 -2.29 6.16 -13.54
CA ILE A 157 -2.09 4.73 -13.87
C ILE A 157 -1.87 3.95 -12.58
N ASP A 158 -0.93 4.37 -11.72
CA ASP A 158 -0.58 3.69 -10.47
C ASP A 158 -1.81 3.46 -9.56
N SER A 159 -2.67 4.48 -9.46
CA SER A 159 -3.93 4.43 -8.72
C SER A 159 -4.99 3.54 -9.37
N ARG A 160 -5.05 3.47 -10.71
CA ARG A 160 -5.92 2.54 -11.45
C ARG A 160 -5.46 1.10 -11.33
N GLU A 161 -4.15 0.84 -11.37
CA GLU A 161 -3.61 -0.51 -11.13
C GLU A 161 -3.95 -1.01 -9.72
N LYS A 162 -3.89 -0.15 -8.70
CA LYS A 162 -4.33 -0.53 -7.34
C LYS A 162 -5.79 -1.00 -7.34
N ILE A 163 -6.69 -0.24 -7.99
CA ILE A 163 -8.12 -0.62 -8.12
C ILE A 163 -8.27 -1.94 -8.91
N MET A 164 -7.47 -2.15 -9.96
CA MET A 164 -7.48 -3.38 -10.76
C MET A 164 -7.11 -4.61 -9.90
N ARG A 165 -6.02 -4.53 -9.12
CA ARG A 165 -5.60 -5.58 -8.18
C ARG A 165 -6.66 -5.87 -7.10
N GLU A 166 -7.36 -4.83 -6.62
CA GLU A 166 -8.51 -4.98 -5.71
C GLU A 166 -9.73 -5.65 -6.36
N MET A 167 -9.98 -5.43 -7.66
CA MET A 167 -11.02 -6.12 -8.41
C MET A 167 -10.66 -7.58 -8.70
N GLU A 168 -9.39 -7.89 -9.01
CA GLU A 168 -8.91 -9.26 -9.16
C GLU A 168 -9.05 -10.11 -7.89
N LEU A 169 -8.81 -9.50 -6.72
CA LEU A 169 -9.06 -10.14 -5.42
C LEU A 169 -10.54 -10.51 -5.29
N LYS A 170 -11.45 -9.52 -5.45
CA LYS A 170 -12.90 -9.73 -5.40
C LYS A 170 -13.40 -10.74 -6.44
N GLY A 171 -12.77 -10.80 -7.61
CA GLY A 171 -13.04 -11.82 -8.64
C GLY A 171 -12.70 -13.23 -8.17
N ARG A 172 -11.56 -13.43 -7.49
CA ARG A 172 -11.21 -14.72 -6.88
C ARG A 172 -12.17 -15.08 -5.74
N ASP A 173 -12.54 -14.13 -4.90
CA ASP A 173 -13.50 -14.34 -3.81
C ASP A 173 -14.88 -14.76 -4.35
N PHE A 174 -15.34 -14.11 -5.43
CA PHE A 174 -16.58 -14.48 -6.12
C PHE A 174 -16.49 -15.88 -6.77
N CYS A 175 -15.34 -16.28 -7.32
CA CYS A 175 -15.13 -17.64 -7.81
C CYS A 175 -15.16 -18.70 -6.69
N LEU A 176 -14.69 -18.38 -5.47
CA LEU A 176 -14.80 -19.26 -4.31
C LEU A 176 -16.25 -19.35 -3.82
N LEU A 177 -16.96 -18.22 -3.73
CA LEU A 177 -18.38 -18.19 -3.38
C LEU A 177 -19.22 -19.00 -4.39
N LYS A 178 -18.98 -18.83 -5.69
CA LYS A 178 -19.64 -19.59 -6.75
C LYS A 178 -19.48 -21.10 -6.54
N LYS A 179 -18.25 -21.58 -6.31
CA LYS A 179 -18.00 -23.02 -6.05
C LYS A 179 -18.75 -23.52 -4.81
N SER A 180 -18.74 -22.73 -3.73
CA SER A 180 -19.51 -23.05 -2.51
C SER A 180 -21.02 -23.14 -2.78
N MET A 181 -21.56 -22.28 -3.64
CA MET A 181 -22.96 -22.35 -4.08
C MET A 181 -23.25 -23.58 -4.96
N GLU A 182 -22.33 -23.96 -5.85
CA GLU A 182 -22.42 -25.19 -6.65
C GLU A 182 -22.38 -26.45 -5.75
N ASP A 183 -21.47 -26.50 -4.77
CA ASP A 183 -21.41 -27.57 -3.74
C ASP A 183 -22.69 -27.63 -2.89
N TRP A 184 -23.32 -26.48 -2.61
CA TRP A 184 -24.59 -26.43 -1.88
C TRP A 184 -25.77 -26.90 -2.73
N LEU A 185 -25.80 -26.58 -4.03
CA LEU A 185 -26.83 -27.05 -4.95
C LEU A 185 -26.83 -28.58 -5.01
N CYS A 186 -25.68 -29.21 -5.19
CA CYS A 186 -25.57 -30.68 -5.23
C CYS A 186 -26.00 -31.34 -3.89
N LYS A 187 -25.83 -30.68 -2.74
CA LYS A 187 -26.33 -31.18 -1.44
C LYS A 187 -27.86 -31.07 -1.32
N VAL A 188 -28.46 -30.03 -1.90
CA VAL A 188 -29.92 -29.88 -1.98
C VAL A 188 -30.52 -30.90 -2.94
N GLU A 189 -29.91 -31.10 -4.12
CA GLU A 189 -30.31 -32.14 -5.08
C GLU A 189 -30.25 -33.55 -4.48
N LEU A 190 -29.22 -33.86 -3.69
CA LEU A 190 -29.12 -35.13 -2.97
C LEU A 190 -30.27 -35.30 -1.96
N ARG A 191 -30.53 -34.27 -1.13
CA ARG A 191 -31.63 -34.29 -0.15
C ARG A 191 -33.01 -34.38 -0.78
N ASN A 192 -33.23 -33.78 -1.96
CA ASN A 192 -34.47 -33.97 -2.69
C ASN A 192 -34.65 -35.44 -3.09
N ARG A 193 -33.62 -36.10 -3.65
CA ARG A 193 -33.68 -37.54 -3.97
C ARG A 193 -33.89 -38.43 -2.74
N GLU A 194 -33.32 -38.06 -1.60
CA GLU A 194 -33.59 -38.73 -0.32
C GLU A 194 -35.07 -38.59 0.06
N LEU A 195 -35.65 -37.38 -0.06
CA LEU A 195 -37.08 -37.13 0.20
C LEU A 195 -37.99 -37.83 -0.81
N ASP A 196 -37.65 -37.86 -2.09
CA ASP A 196 -38.39 -38.58 -3.14
C ASP A 196 -38.49 -40.07 -2.77
N GLY A 197 -37.37 -40.69 -2.33
CA GLY A 197 -37.36 -42.07 -1.82
C GLY A 197 -38.16 -42.27 -0.53
N TRP A 198 -38.24 -41.27 0.36
CA TRP A 198 -39.16 -41.32 1.51
C TRP A 198 -40.63 -41.24 1.08
N VAL A 199 -40.95 -40.48 0.01
CA VAL A 199 -42.32 -40.43 -0.56
C VAL A 199 -42.69 -41.77 -1.18
N GLU A 200 -41.81 -42.40 -1.97
CA GLU A 200 -42.06 -43.77 -2.50
C GLU A 200 -42.34 -44.78 -1.37
N VAL A 201 -41.58 -44.73 -0.28
CA VAL A 201 -41.79 -45.59 0.91
C VAL A 201 -43.10 -45.26 1.64
N LEU A 202 -43.57 -44.02 1.61
CA LEU A 202 -44.86 -43.64 2.17
C LEU A 202 -46.03 -44.09 1.28
N GLU A 203 -45.95 -43.93 -0.03
CA GLU A 203 -46.95 -44.44 -0.98
C GLU A 203 -47.14 -45.96 -0.87
N VAL A 204 -46.06 -46.72 -0.67
CA VAL A 204 -46.15 -48.18 -0.47
C VAL A 204 -46.84 -48.52 0.86
N LYS A 205 -46.59 -47.74 1.92
CA LYS A 205 -47.26 -47.91 3.22
C LYS A 205 -48.73 -47.48 3.19
N GLU A 206 -49.06 -46.44 2.42
CA GLU A 206 -50.43 -45.99 2.21
C GLU A 206 -51.26 -47.10 1.57
N LYS A 207 -50.75 -47.73 0.49
CA LYS A 207 -51.39 -48.88 -0.18
C LYS A 207 -51.48 -50.13 0.71
N ASP A 208 -50.48 -50.39 1.55
CA ASP A 208 -50.51 -51.45 2.58
C ASP A 208 -51.56 -51.20 3.67
N VAL A 209 -51.74 -49.95 4.11
CA VAL A 209 -52.80 -49.57 5.05
C VAL A 209 -54.18 -49.60 4.39
N GLU A 210 -54.31 -49.14 3.15
CA GLU A 210 -55.56 -49.14 2.39
C GLU A 210 -56.09 -50.58 2.22
N SER A 211 -55.24 -51.51 1.76
CA SER A 211 -55.61 -52.94 1.67
C SER A 211 -55.97 -53.59 3.01
N LYS A 212 -55.39 -53.14 4.13
CA LYS A 212 -55.78 -53.58 5.49
C LYS A 212 -57.10 -52.97 5.96
N VAL A 213 -57.44 -51.77 5.52
CA VAL A 213 -58.77 -51.18 5.74
C VAL A 213 -59.83 -51.95 4.94
N GLU A 214 -59.53 -52.39 3.72
CA GLU A 214 -60.39 -53.29 2.94
C GLU A 214 -60.56 -54.66 3.64
N GLU A 215 -59.47 -55.30 4.11
CA GLU A 215 -59.56 -56.56 4.87
C GLU A 215 -60.38 -56.41 6.16
N LEU A 216 -60.17 -55.33 6.92
CA LEU A 216 -60.95 -55.02 8.12
C LEU A 216 -62.43 -54.76 7.79
N HIS A 217 -62.74 -54.14 6.65
CA HIS A 217 -64.12 -53.94 6.20
C HIS A 217 -64.84 -55.28 5.96
N LEU A 218 -64.19 -56.21 5.23
CA LEU A 218 -64.70 -57.57 5.00
C LEU A 218 -64.85 -58.38 6.31
N ILE A 219 -63.98 -58.15 7.31
CA ILE A 219 -64.13 -58.73 8.64
C ILE A 219 -65.34 -58.14 9.37
N VAL A 220 -65.56 -56.83 9.30
CA VAL A 220 -66.72 -56.15 9.91
C VAL A 220 -68.04 -56.60 9.27
N GLU A 221 -68.11 -56.72 7.94
CA GLU A 221 -69.28 -57.27 7.24
C GLU A 221 -69.59 -58.69 7.73
N ARG A 222 -68.61 -59.59 7.73
CA ARG A 222 -68.78 -60.97 8.23
C ARG A 222 -69.15 -61.05 9.71
N VAL A 223 -68.67 -60.11 10.54
CA VAL A 223 -69.07 -60.01 11.95
C VAL A 223 -70.52 -59.52 12.07
N SER A 224 -70.98 -58.63 11.19
CA SER A 224 -72.40 -58.25 11.11
C SER A 224 -73.27 -59.42 10.69
N GLU A 225 -72.90 -60.18 9.66
CA GLU A 225 -73.61 -61.40 9.23
C GLU A 225 -73.70 -62.41 10.39
N CYS A 226 -72.62 -62.60 11.15
CA CYS A 226 -72.60 -63.45 12.33
C CYS A 226 -73.50 -62.91 13.47
N LEU A 227 -73.62 -61.59 13.61
CA LEU A 227 -74.47 -60.93 14.61
C LEU A 227 -75.95 -61.11 14.25
N ASP A 228 -76.31 -60.91 12.98
CA ASP A 228 -77.65 -61.15 12.44
C ASP A 228 -78.05 -62.63 12.58
N GLU A 229 -77.13 -63.57 12.26
CA GLU A 229 -77.30 -65.00 12.51
C GLU A 229 -77.51 -65.34 13.99
N VAL A 230 -76.83 -64.63 14.91
CA VAL A 230 -77.00 -64.81 16.37
C VAL A 230 -78.34 -64.25 16.82
N GLN A 231 -78.76 -63.08 16.35
CA GLN A 231 -80.06 -62.49 16.67
C GLN A 231 -81.21 -63.40 16.21
N VAL A 232 -81.16 -63.95 15.00
CA VAL A 232 -82.18 -64.90 14.50
C VAL A 232 -82.22 -66.18 15.35
N LYS A 233 -81.07 -66.64 15.88
CA LYS A 233 -81.02 -67.78 16.81
C LYS A 233 -81.57 -67.41 18.19
N GLU A 234 -81.30 -66.21 18.69
CA GLU A 234 -81.87 -65.69 19.93
C GLU A 234 -83.41 -65.58 19.85
N GLU A 235 -83.94 -65.00 18.77
CA GLU A 235 -85.37 -64.96 18.48
C GLU A 235 -85.99 -66.37 18.40
N HIS A 236 -85.26 -67.35 17.82
CA HIS A 236 -85.68 -68.75 17.81
C HIS A 236 -85.65 -69.41 19.20
N PHE A 237 -84.68 -69.09 20.07
CA PHE A 237 -84.66 -69.55 21.46
C PHE A 237 -85.80 -68.93 22.28
N VAL A 238 -86.11 -67.64 22.10
CA VAL A 238 -87.29 -66.98 22.70
C VAL A 238 -88.61 -67.58 22.17
N SER A 239 -88.62 -68.10 20.93
CA SER A 239 -89.74 -68.85 20.39
C SER A 239 -89.89 -70.24 21.04
N LEU A 240 -88.77 -70.93 21.30
CA LEU A 240 -88.73 -72.21 22.04
C LEU A 240 -89.06 -72.09 23.54
N GLU A 241 -88.82 -70.92 24.14
CA GLU A 241 -89.13 -70.66 25.55
C GLU A 241 -90.64 -70.76 25.84
N LYS A 242 -91.50 -70.38 24.88
CA LYS A 242 -92.96 -70.45 25.01
C LYS A 242 -93.51 -71.88 25.21
N PRO A 243 -93.25 -72.88 24.34
CA PRO A 243 -93.71 -74.25 24.57
C PRO A 243 -93.04 -74.90 25.78
N ILE A 244 -91.84 -74.46 26.21
CA ILE A 244 -91.24 -74.90 27.47
C ILE A 244 -92.06 -74.37 28.66
N GLN A 245 -92.41 -73.08 28.66
CA GLN A 245 -93.25 -72.46 29.69
C GLN A 245 -94.68 -73.04 29.70
N GLU A 246 -95.23 -73.42 28.55
CA GLU A 246 -96.48 -74.20 28.46
C GLU A 246 -96.32 -75.61 29.03
N GLN A 247 -95.19 -76.29 28.81
CA GLN A 247 -94.87 -77.58 29.46
C GLN A 247 -94.71 -77.45 30.97
N GLU A 248 -94.09 -76.38 31.48
CA GLU A 248 -94.02 -76.08 32.92
C GLU A 248 -95.42 -75.84 33.52
N MET A 249 -96.30 -75.13 32.80
CA MET A 249 -97.69 -74.92 33.22
C MET A 249 -98.51 -76.23 33.16
N HIS A 250 -98.24 -77.12 32.21
CA HIS A 250 -98.77 -78.48 32.18
C HIS A 250 -98.25 -79.34 33.33
N LEU A 251 -96.96 -79.26 33.69
CA LEU A 251 -96.36 -79.93 34.84
C LEU A 251 -96.94 -79.41 36.16
N CYS A 252 -97.13 -78.10 36.31
CA CYS A 252 -97.84 -77.48 37.44
C CYS A 252 -99.32 -77.95 37.53
N SER A 253 -99.94 -78.24 36.39
CA SER A 253 -101.30 -78.79 36.34
C SER A 253 -101.34 -80.27 36.71
N LEU A 254 -100.38 -81.07 36.24
CA LEU A 254 -100.19 -82.47 36.68
C LEU A 254 -99.85 -82.55 38.17
N GLN A 255 -99.02 -81.64 38.70
CA GLN A 255 -98.68 -81.56 40.11
C GLN A 255 -99.92 -81.31 40.99
N LYS A 256 -100.86 -80.46 40.55
CA LYS A 256 -102.15 -80.27 41.23
C LYS A 256 -103.02 -81.53 41.18
N LEU A 257 -102.97 -82.28 40.08
CA LEU A 257 -103.71 -83.54 39.92
C LEU A 257 -103.11 -84.66 40.79
N VAL A 258 -101.79 -84.70 40.96
CA VAL A 258 -101.10 -85.55 41.95
C VAL A 258 -101.48 -85.14 43.38
N GLN A 259 -101.44 -83.85 43.72
CA GLN A 259 -101.91 -83.35 45.04
C GLN A 259 -103.39 -83.63 45.32
N GLN A 260 -104.21 -83.85 44.30
CA GLN A 260 -105.60 -84.29 44.44
C GLN A 260 -105.67 -85.80 44.68
N ARG A 261 -104.83 -86.59 44.00
CA ARG A 261 -104.66 -88.02 44.26
C ARG A 261 -104.06 -88.34 45.63
N ASP A 262 -103.14 -87.52 46.14
CA ASP A 262 -102.61 -87.66 47.51
C ASP A 262 -103.71 -87.48 48.55
N LYS A 263 -104.65 -86.54 48.32
CA LYS A 263 -105.83 -86.34 49.20
C LYS A 263 -106.86 -87.47 49.09
N GLU A 264 -106.99 -88.08 47.92
CA GLU A 264 -107.76 -89.32 47.76
C GLU A 264 -107.08 -90.47 48.53
N LEU A 265 -105.73 -90.55 48.49
CA LEU A 265 -104.92 -91.55 49.20
C LEU A 265 -105.00 -91.39 50.73
N ASP A 266 -104.93 -90.16 51.25
CA ASP A 266 -105.09 -89.86 52.68
C ASP A 266 -106.48 -90.24 53.20
N SER A 267 -107.53 -90.08 52.39
CA SER A 267 -108.88 -90.50 52.80
C SER A 267 -109.01 -92.02 52.90
N LEU A 268 -108.38 -92.77 51.98
CA LEU A 268 -108.32 -94.23 52.00
C LEU A 268 -107.41 -94.77 53.12
N SER A 269 -106.32 -94.04 53.42
CA SER A 269 -105.39 -94.31 54.52
C SER A 269 -106.12 -94.32 55.88
N HIS A 270 -106.98 -93.33 56.13
CA HIS A 270 -107.79 -93.28 57.35
C HIS A 270 -108.84 -94.38 57.48
N GLU A 271 -109.27 -95.01 56.38
CA GLU A 271 -110.20 -96.14 56.41
C GLU A 271 -109.50 -97.47 56.76
N LEU A 272 -108.30 -97.70 56.20
CA LEU A 272 -107.46 -98.86 56.53
C LEU A 272 -106.92 -98.82 57.98
N GLN A 273 -106.60 -97.65 58.52
CA GLN A 273 -105.92 -97.50 59.82
C GLN A 273 -106.76 -97.92 61.04
N ARG A 274 -108.02 -98.35 60.89
CA ARG A 274 -108.92 -98.68 62.01
C ARG A 274 -109.33 -100.15 62.13
N LYS A 275 -108.82 -101.06 61.28
CA LYS A 275 -109.32 -102.44 61.21
C LYS A 275 -108.33 -103.59 61.44
N GLU A 276 -107.06 -103.33 61.77
CA GLU A 276 -106.15 -104.36 62.30
C GLU A 276 -105.27 -103.80 63.44
N ARG A 277 -104.83 -104.67 64.39
CA ARG A 277 -104.31 -104.24 65.71
C ARG A 277 -103.49 -105.33 66.42
N HIS A 278 -102.23 -105.03 66.80
CA HIS A 278 -101.22 -105.92 67.42
C HIS A 278 -100.73 -107.05 66.48
N LEU A 279 -99.47 -107.53 66.48
CA LEU A 279 -98.22 -107.28 67.25
C LEU A 279 -97.12 -106.68 66.32
N GLU A 280 -96.15 -105.85 66.75
CA GLU A 280 -94.78 -106.16 67.28
C GLU A 280 -93.92 -107.07 66.35
N GLU A 281 -92.64 -106.81 66.03
CA GLU A 281 -91.66 -105.79 66.49
C GLU A 281 -90.48 -105.57 65.48
N VAL A 282 -89.73 -104.43 65.57
CA VAL A 282 -88.35 -104.20 65.00
C VAL A 282 -88.24 -104.16 63.43
N GLU A 283 -87.29 -103.58 62.64
CA GLU A 283 -85.97 -102.86 62.68
C GLU A 283 -85.89 -101.88 61.42
N LEU A 284 -84.95 -100.94 61.15
CA LEU A 284 -84.31 -99.84 61.91
C LEU A 284 -83.55 -98.79 61.01
N LYS A 285 -84.22 -97.70 60.58
CA LYS A 285 -83.68 -96.32 60.33
C LYS A 285 -82.75 -95.97 59.12
N MET A 286 -82.66 -94.63 58.88
CA MET A 286 -81.61 -93.80 58.22
C MET A 286 -81.57 -93.71 56.66
N ALA A 287 -81.01 -92.68 55.96
CA ALA A 287 -80.73 -91.22 56.12
C ALA A 287 -79.90 -90.73 54.86
N LYS A 288 -79.44 -89.47 54.65
CA LYS A 288 -80.10 -88.15 54.37
C LYS A 288 -79.04 -87.11 53.85
N LEU A 289 -79.37 -86.13 52.96
CA LEU A 289 -78.55 -84.95 52.45
C LEU A 289 -77.28 -85.26 51.60
N GLY A 290 -76.59 -84.33 50.86
CA GLY A 290 -76.81 -82.92 50.42
C GLY A 290 -75.49 -82.08 50.16
N HIS A 291 -75.54 -80.92 49.44
CA HIS A 291 -74.60 -79.73 49.45
C HIS A 291 -73.17 -79.82 48.76
N ALA A 292 -72.40 -78.77 48.35
CA ALA A 292 -72.59 -77.29 48.13
C ALA A 292 -71.38 -76.44 47.49
N ILE A 293 -71.65 -75.64 46.42
CA ILE A 293 -71.18 -74.21 46.13
C ILE A 293 -69.68 -73.94 45.59
N PRO A 294 -68.96 -72.75 45.62
CA PRO A 294 -68.39 -72.02 44.42
C PRO A 294 -66.92 -71.39 44.45
N SER A 295 -66.50 -70.58 43.43
CA SER A 295 -65.63 -69.32 43.45
C SER A 295 -65.45 -68.72 41.99
N TYR A 296 -65.07 -67.48 41.57
CA TYR A 296 -64.62 -66.13 42.09
C TYR A 296 -63.09 -65.89 42.38
N VAL A 297 -62.37 -64.77 42.07
CA VAL A 297 -62.59 -63.40 41.44
C VAL A 297 -61.32 -62.88 40.64
N SER A 298 -61.15 -61.56 40.34
CA SER A 298 -60.08 -60.87 39.53
C SER A 298 -59.35 -59.68 40.23
N ASP A 299 -58.23 -59.17 39.64
CA ASP A 299 -57.55 -57.81 39.69
C ASP A 299 -57.23 -57.11 41.06
N ASP A 300 -56.37 -56.07 41.27
CA ASP A 300 -55.83 -54.97 40.42
C ASP A 300 -54.49 -54.30 40.97
N HIS A 301 -54.08 -53.14 40.42
CA HIS A 301 -52.86 -52.28 40.57
C HIS A 301 -52.40 -51.74 41.97
N SER A 302 -51.17 -51.17 42.00
CA SER A 302 -50.79 -50.05 42.91
C SER A 302 -49.56 -49.23 42.43
N SER A 303 -49.31 -48.04 43.03
CA SER A 303 -48.22 -47.08 42.68
C SER A 303 -47.64 -46.40 43.94
N ILE A 304 -46.46 -45.76 43.85
CA ILE A 304 -45.63 -45.31 45.00
C ILE A 304 -45.50 -43.78 45.13
N HIS A 305 -45.54 -43.30 46.38
CA HIS A 305 -45.52 -41.90 46.81
C HIS A 305 -44.19 -41.54 47.51
N TRP A 306 -43.65 -40.34 47.27
CA TRP A 306 -42.38 -39.85 47.85
C TRP A 306 -42.58 -38.62 48.77
N ASP A 307 -41.75 -38.49 49.81
CA ASP A 307 -41.78 -37.36 50.76
C ASP A 307 -40.57 -36.41 50.61
N GLY A 308 -40.68 -35.22 51.23
CA GLY A 308 -39.65 -34.19 51.17
C GLY A 308 -38.34 -34.54 51.88
N ARG A 309 -38.32 -35.53 52.78
CA ARG A 309 -37.11 -36.00 53.46
C ARG A 309 -36.33 -36.96 52.59
N GLY A 310 -37.03 -37.86 51.87
CA GLY A 310 -36.44 -38.68 50.81
C GLY A 310 -35.80 -37.83 49.71
N LEU A 311 -36.49 -36.78 49.25
CA LEU A 311 -35.94 -35.82 48.29
C LEU A 311 -34.66 -35.15 48.82
N GLN A 312 -34.64 -34.72 50.08
CA GLN A 312 -33.47 -34.06 50.68
C GLN A 312 -32.26 -35.02 50.85
N MET A 313 -32.49 -36.31 51.12
CA MET A 313 -31.42 -37.31 51.12
C MET A 313 -30.87 -37.56 49.71
N PHE A 314 -31.76 -37.74 48.71
CA PHE A 314 -31.37 -37.92 47.31
C PHE A 314 -30.52 -36.74 46.80
N MET A 315 -30.93 -35.50 47.09
CA MET A 315 -30.16 -34.30 46.72
C MET A 315 -28.77 -34.27 47.38
N ASN A 316 -28.67 -34.64 48.67
CA ASN A 316 -27.38 -34.71 49.38
C ASN A 316 -26.47 -35.83 48.84
N GLU A 317 -27.03 -36.94 48.39
CA GLU A 317 -26.26 -38.07 47.83
C GLU A 317 -25.71 -37.74 46.44
N GLN A 318 -26.50 -37.08 45.58
CA GLN A 318 -25.99 -36.57 44.30
C GLN A 318 -24.96 -35.44 44.51
N LEU A 319 -25.16 -34.55 45.49
CA LEU A 319 -24.16 -33.53 45.85
C LEU A 319 -22.84 -34.16 46.31
N LYS A 320 -22.88 -35.22 47.13
CA LYS A 320 -21.66 -35.95 47.53
C LYS A 320 -20.93 -36.56 46.34
N ARG A 321 -21.64 -37.15 45.36
CA ARG A 321 -21.03 -37.63 44.11
C ARG A 321 -20.33 -36.49 43.35
N ILE A 322 -21.00 -35.35 43.18
CA ILE A 322 -20.45 -34.17 42.48
C ILE A 322 -19.17 -33.65 43.15
N TYR A 323 -19.12 -33.60 44.49
CA TYR A 323 -17.90 -33.18 45.20
C TYR A 323 -16.79 -34.26 45.25
N SER A 324 -17.12 -35.56 45.18
CA SER A 324 -16.11 -36.64 45.13
C SER A 324 -15.36 -36.65 43.78
N MET A 325 -16.09 -36.48 42.67
CA MET A 325 -15.56 -36.60 41.30
C MET A 325 -14.31 -35.75 41.04
N GLY A 326 -14.21 -34.53 41.59
CA GLY A 326 -13.02 -33.68 41.40
C GLY A 326 -11.74 -34.27 41.99
N SER A 327 -11.83 -35.06 43.05
CA SER A 327 -10.68 -35.75 43.65
C SER A 327 -10.24 -36.96 42.82
N GLU A 328 -11.22 -37.73 42.31
CA GLU A 328 -11.01 -38.89 41.45
C GLU A 328 -10.44 -38.47 40.07
N MET A 329 -10.96 -37.39 39.48
CA MET A 329 -10.47 -36.82 38.22
C MET A 329 -8.99 -36.44 38.33
N SER A 330 -8.59 -35.76 39.41
CA SER A 330 -7.18 -35.41 39.65
C SER A 330 -6.30 -36.64 39.89
N ALA A 331 -6.83 -37.72 40.47
CA ALA A 331 -6.10 -38.98 40.62
C ALA A 331 -5.89 -39.70 39.28
N ILE A 332 -6.94 -39.78 38.44
CA ILE A 332 -6.87 -40.36 37.08
C ILE A 332 -5.87 -39.58 36.22
N LEU A 333 -5.92 -38.24 36.24
CA LEU A 333 -4.97 -37.41 35.51
C LEU A 333 -3.53 -37.54 36.02
N LYS A 334 -3.30 -37.87 37.29
CA LYS A 334 -1.95 -38.14 37.84
C LYS A 334 -1.45 -39.56 37.53
N ALA A 335 -2.36 -40.51 37.31
CA ALA A 335 -2.03 -41.88 36.91
C ALA A 335 -1.81 -42.04 35.40
N SER A 336 -2.27 -41.09 34.58
CA SER A 336 -2.04 -41.08 33.13
C SER A 336 -0.57 -40.83 32.78
N SER A 337 -0.05 -41.57 31.80
CA SER A 337 1.30 -41.40 31.25
C SER A 337 1.44 -40.18 30.33
N ASP A 338 0.34 -39.73 29.71
CA ASP A 338 0.25 -38.42 29.05
C ASP A 338 -1.11 -37.77 29.43
N PRO A 339 -1.14 -37.00 30.54
CA PRO A 339 -2.36 -36.34 31.01
C PRO A 339 -2.85 -35.27 30.02
N ALA A 340 -1.95 -34.68 29.22
CA ALA A 340 -2.30 -33.67 28.24
C ALA A 340 -2.96 -34.30 27.00
N LYS A 341 -2.47 -35.44 26.52
CA LYS A 341 -3.12 -36.19 25.44
C LYS A 341 -4.49 -36.72 25.88
N LEU A 342 -4.59 -37.31 27.07
CA LEU A 342 -5.84 -37.85 27.61
C LEU A 342 -6.95 -36.77 27.70
N VAL A 343 -6.63 -35.58 28.21
CA VAL A 343 -7.58 -34.46 28.27
C VAL A 343 -7.90 -33.95 26.87
N LEU A 344 -6.91 -33.85 25.97
CA LEU A 344 -7.15 -33.41 24.59
C LEU A 344 -8.11 -34.33 23.84
N ASP A 345 -7.99 -35.65 24.01
CA ASP A 345 -8.92 -36.60 23.38
C ASP A 345 -10.33 -36.52 23.99
N ALA A 346 -10.44 -36.28 25.30
CA ALA A 346 -11.73 -35.99 25.93
C ALA A 346 -12.39 -34.69 25.42
N MET A 347 -11.63 -33.75 24.84
CA MET A 347 -12.21 -32.54 24.22
C MET A 347 -12.99 -32.81 22.94
N GLN A 348 -12.84 -33.99 22.30
CA GLN A 348 -13.61 -34.34 21.10
C GLN A 348 -15.13 -34.31 21.35
N GLY A 349 -15.57 -34.63 22.58
CA GLY A 349 -16.98 -34.58 22.98
C GLY A 349 -17.59 -33.17 23.11
N PHE A 350 -16.79 -32.11 23.13
CA PHE A 350 -17.28 -30.73 23.33
C PHE A 350 -18.21 -30.22 22.21
N TYR A 351 -17.98 -30.75 21.00
CA TYR A 351 -18.83 -30.58 19.82
C TYR A 351 -19.09 -31.97 19.22
N PRO A 352 -20.12 -32.71 19.67
CA PRO A 352 -20.42 -34.03 19.12
C PRO A 352 -20.74 -33.95 17.63
N SER A 353 -20.36 -34.99 16.90
CA SER A 353 -20.66 -35.15 15.47
C SER A 353 -22.15 -35.37 15.24
N SER A 354 -22.65 -35.06 14.05
CA SER A 354 -24.05 -35.29 13.68
C SER A 354 -24.47 -36.76 13.83
N SER A 355 -23.55 -37.70 13.61
CA SER A 355 -23.76 -39.15 13.78
C SER A 355 -23.83 -39.63 15.23
N THR A 356 -23.55 -38.78 16.23
CA THR A 356 -23.67 -39.14 17.66
C THR A 356 -25.01 -38.74 18.30
N LEU A 357 -25.95 -38.21 17.52
CA LEU A 357 -27.28 -37.80 18.02
C LEU A 357 -28.33 -38.92 18.03
N ASP A 358 -28.12 -40.01 17.28
CA ASP A 358 -29.15 -41.07 17.11
C ASP A 358 -29.06 -42.19 18.17
N ASN A 359 -27.96 -42.29 18.92
CA ASN A 359 -27.76 -43.33 19.94
C ASN A 359 -28.45 -42.97 21.27
N LYS A 360 -29.72 -43.37 21.39
CA LYS A 360 -30.64 -43.04 22.48
C LYS A 360 -30.21 -43.44 23.90
N GLU A 361 -29.19 -44.28 24.09
CA GLU A 361 -28.80 -44.79 25.41
C GLU A 361 -27.84 -43.88 26.21
N THR A 362 -27.18 -42.88 25.58
CA THR A 362 -26.17 -42.05 26.29
C THR A 362 -26.32 -40.54 26.01
N HIS A 363 -27.54 -40.01 26.09
CA HIS A 363 -27.76 -38.55 26.06
C HIS A 363 -27.34 -37.87 27.36
N PHE A 364 -26.04 -37.68 27.56
CA PHE A 364 -25.54 -36.62 28.44
C PHE A 364 -25.95 -35.26 27.85
N ASP A 365 -26.51 -34.37 28.68
CA ASP A 365 -26.82 -32.99 28.30
C ASP A 365 -25.56 -32.29 27.77
N LEU A 366 -25.65 -31.68 26.59
CA LEU A 366 -24.58 -30.88 25.96
C LEU A 366 -23.99 -29.84 26.92
N THR A 367 -24.83 -29.25 27.77
CA THR A 367 -24.45 -28.29 28.82
C THR A 367 -23.51 -28.93 29.84
N VAL A 368 -23.78 -30.19 30.22
CA VAL A 368 -23.00 -30.99 31.17
C VAL A 368 -21.71 -31.50 30.52
N ILE A 369 -21.75 -31.98 29.27
CA ILE A 369 -20.54 -32.39 28.53
C ILE A 369 -19.57 -31.21 28.45
N ARG A 370 -20.03 -30.06 27.96
CA ARG A 370 -19.21 -28.85 27.80
C ARG A 370 -18.65 -28.35 29.13
N ARG A 371 -19.43 -28.38 30.21
CA ARG A 371 -18.98 -28.02 31.56
C ARG A 371 -17.93 -29.01 32.09
N SER A 372 -18.06 -30.29 31.81
CA SER A 372 -17.10 -31.33 32.19
C SER A 372 -15.75 -31.16 31.46
N CYS A 373 -15.79 -30.86 30.16
CA CYS A 373 -14.60 -30.53 29.38
C CYS A 373 -13.89 -29.25 29.88
N ILE A 374 -14.64 -28.22 30.26
CA ILE A 374 -14.07 -26.99 30.85
C ILE A 374 -13.33 -27.31 32.16
N LEU A 375 -13.93 -28.12 33.05
CA LEU A 375 -13.29 -28.53 34.30
C LEU A 375 -12.02 -29.36 34.05
N LEU A 376 -12.04 -30.29 33.09
CA LEU A 376 -10.84 -31.06 32.68
C LEU A 376 -9.68 -30.17 32.21
N LEU A 377 -9.98 -29.09 31.47
CA LEU A 377 -8.97 -28.11 31.05
C LEU A 377 -8.45 -27.28 32.23
N GLU A 378 -9.30 -26.93 33.18
CA GLU A 378 -8.93 -26.21 34.40
C GLU A 378 -8.04 -27.05 35.33
N ASP A 379 -8.36 -28.33 35.56
CA ASP A 379 -7.53 -29.23 36.35
C ASP A 379 -6.21 -29.56 35.63
N LEU A 380 -6.21 -29.74 34.30
CA LEU A 380 -4.96 -29.90 33.55
C LEU A 380 -4.07 -28.65 33.66
N LYS A 381 -4.65 -27.44 33.56
CA LYS A 381 -3.91 -26.18 33.77
C LYS A 381 -3.35 -26.09 35.20
N ARG A 382 -4.14 -26.50 36.20
CA ARG A 382 -3.73 -26.53 37.62
C ARG A 382 -2.59 -27.52 37.88
N MET A 383 -2.56 -28.64 37.15
CA MET A 383 -1.46 -29.62 37.21
C MET A 383 -0.24 -29.21 36.39
N SER A 384 -0.41 -28.44 35.31
CA SER A 384 0.67 -27.94 34.42
C SER A 384 1.73 -28.99 34.02
N PRO A 385 1.34 -30.17 33.48
CA PRO A 385 2.29 -31.17 33.01
C PRO A 385 3.06 -30.69 31.77
N GLN A 386 4.18 -31.35 31.45
CA GLN A 386 5.01 -31.03 30.28
C GLN A 386 4.32 -31.46 28.97
N ILE A 387 3.69 -30.51 28.28
CA ILE A 387 2.94 -30.78 27.04
C ILE A 387 3.90 -31.00 25.86
N ASN A 388 3.91 -32.23 25.34
CA ASN A 388 4.63 -32.66 24.15
C ASN A 388 4.22 -31.83 22.90
N VAL A 389 5.18 -31.54 22.03
CA VAL A 389 4.97 -30.81 20.76
C VAL A 389 3.90 -31.47 19.88
N ARG A 390 3.81 -32.82 19.85
CA ARG A 390 2.76 -33.52 19.08
C ARG A 390 1.36 -33.17 19.59
N VAL A 391 1.15 -33.30 20.91
CA VAL A 391 -0.11 -32.96 21.58
C VAL A 391 -0.45 -31.47 21.43
N ARG A 392 0.55 -30.57 21.50
CA ARG A 392 0.34 -29.14 21.25
C ARG A 392 -0.11 -28.85 19.81
N ASN A 393 0.43 -29.56 18.83
CA ASN A 393 0.04 -29.41 17.42
C ASN A 393 -1.37 -29.97 17.13
N GLU A 394 -1.77 -31.03 17.83
CA GLU A 394 -3.15 -31.55 17.79
C GLU A 394 -4.13 -30.57 18.47
N ALA A 395 -3.78 -30.03 19.63
CA ALA A 395 -4.55 -28.99 20.31
C ALA A 395 -4.68 -27.70 19.48
N MET A 396 -3.64 -27.34 18.71
CA MET A 396 -3.68 -26.21 17.77
C MET A 396 -4.71 -26.41 16.66
N LYS A 397 -4.83 -27.62 16.09
CA LYS A 397 -5.88 -27.95 15.11
C LYS A 397 -7.26 -27.84 15.74
N LEU A 398 -7.47 -28.51 16.88
CA LEU A 398 -8.75 -28.50 17.59
C LEU A 398 -9.18 -27.07 17.98
N ALA A 399 -8.24 -26.23 18.42
CA ALA A 399 -8.52 -24.84 18.76
C ALA A 399 -8.86 -23.97 17.53
N ALA A 400 -8.31 -24.27 16.34
CA ALA A 400 -8.73 -23.64 15.09
C ALA A 400 -10.16 -24.06 14.71
N ASP A 401 -10.49 -25.36 14.80
CA ASP A 401 -11.83 -25.88 14.54
C ASP A 401 -12.89 -25.27 15.49
N TRP A 402 -12.53 -25.06 16.77
CA TRP A 402 -13.40 -24.41 17.75
C TRP A 402 -13.57 -22.91 17.49
N LYS A 403 -12.49 -22.19 17.17
CA LYS A 403 -12.54 -20.76 16.81
C LYS A 403 -13.45 -20.53 15.60
N ALA A 404 -13.42 -21.44 14.60
CA ALA A 404 -14.31 -21.38 13.44
C ALA A 404 -15.80 -21.53 13.83
N LYS A 405 -16.13 -22.47 14.73
CA LYS A 405 -17.50 -22.68 15.22
C LYS A 405 -18.04 -21.51 16.05
N ILE A 406 -17.19 -20.90 16.88
CA ILE A 406 -17.55 -19.77 17.75
C ILE A 406 -17.89 -18.49 16.96
N VAL A 407 -17.34 -18.31 15.75
CA VAL A 407 -17.75 -17.19 14.87
C VAL A 407 -19.23 -17.28 14.45
N SER A 408 -19.88 -18.43 14.66
CA SER A 408 -21.31 -18.65 14.41
C SER A 408 -22.14 -18.90 15.67
N SER A 409 -21.61 -18.70 16.88
CA SER A 409 -22.39 -18.87 18.13
C SER A 409 -22.04 -17.84 19.21
N GLU A 410 -23.06 -17.22 19.81
CA GLU A 410 -22.90 -16.35 21.00
C GLU A 410 -22.80 -17.15 22.31
N ASN A 411 -22.55 -18.46 22.24
CA ASN A 411 -22.64 -19.35 23.38
C ASN A 411 -21.44 -19.16 24.33
N THR A 412 -21.71 -18.57 25.51
CA THR A 412 -20.68 -18.26 26.52
C THR A 412 -19.91 -19.49 26.99
N GLN A 413 -20.50 -20.69 27.00
CA GLN A 413 -19.76 -21.93 27.33
C GLN A 413 -18.77 -22.32 26.23
N GLU A 414 -19.13 -22.14 24.96
CA GLU A 414 -18.25 -22.43 23.83
C GLU A 414 -17.04 -21.49 23.82
N ILE A 415 -17.29 -20.19 24.03
CA ILE A 415 -16.25 -19.16 24.14
C ILE A 415 -15.33 -19.45 25.34
N LEU A 416 -15.88 -19.78 26.51
CA LEU A 416 -15.11 -20.17 27.69
C LEU A 416 -14.27 -21.43 27.43
N GLY A 417 -14.84 -22.44 26.79
CA GLY A 417 -14.14 -23.68 26.43
C GLY A 417 -12.92 -23.42 25.54
N PHE A 418 -13.08 -22.64 24.47
CA PHE A 418 -11.95 -22.24 23.61
C PHE A 418 -10.88 -21.44 24.36
N LEU A 419 -11.28 -20.45 25.17
CA LEU A 419 -10.31 -19.67 25.96
C LEU A 419 -9.55 -20.53 26.98
N ARG A 420 -10.20 -21.55 27.57
CA ARG A 420 -9.54 -22.54 28.42
C ARG A 420 -8.61 -23.45 27.63
N LEU A 421 -9.01 -23.93 26.44
CA LEU A 421 -8.18 -24.76 25.57
C LEU A 421 -6.89 -24.02 25.16
N VAL A 422 -7.02 -22.78 24.67
CA VAL A 422 -5.88 -21.94 24.25
C VAL A 422 -4.92 -21.66 25.42
N ASN A 423 -5.44 -21.33 26.60
CA ASN A 423 -4.63 -21.10 27.80
C ASN A 423 -3.92 -22.38 28.29
N THR A 424 -4.59 -23.53 28.21
CA THR A 424 -4.08 -24.80 28.78
C THR A 424 -2.94 -25.39 27.95
N TYR A 425 -3.04 -25.38 26.62
CA TYR A 425 -1.99 -25.91 25.74
C TYR A 425 -0.89 -24.89 25.38
N GLY A 426 -1.00 -23.65 25.89
CA GLY A 426 -0.04 -22.57 25.68
C GLY A 426 -0.09 -21.97 24.27
N LEU A 427 -1.28 -21.90 23.68
CA LEU A 427 -1.51 -21.49 22.29
C LEU A 427 -1.79 -19.97 22.14
N SER A 428 -1.77 -19.20 23.22
CA SER A 428 -2.19 -17.78 23.25
C SER A 428 -1.42 -16.88 22.27
N SER A 429 -0.19 -17.22 21.90
CA SER A 429 0.63 -16.49 20.90
C SER A 429 0.26 -16.79 19.44
N MET A 430 -0.66 -17.73 19.18
CA MET A 430 -1.16 -18.08 17.84
C MET A 430 -2.40 -17.28 17.42
N TYR A 431 -2.93 -16.43 18.32
CA TYR A 431 -4.15 -15.65 18.11
C TYR A 431 -3.87 -14.16 18.41
N ASP A 432 -4.62 -13.25 17.78
CA ASP A 432 -4.49 -11.82 18.08
C ASP A 432 -4.95 -11.50 19.51
N ALA A 433 -4.21 -10.62 20.19
CA ALA A 433 -4.44 -10.30 21.59
C ALA A 433 -5.78 -9.57 21.84
N LYS A 434 -6.26 -8.77 20.88
CA LYS A 434 -7.55 -8.08 20.94
C LYS A 434 -8.70 -9.07 20.72
N ASP A 435 -8.51 -10.03 19.82
CA ASP A 435 -9.43 -11.15 19.58
C ASP A 435 -9.62 -12.04 20.83
N LEU A 436 -8.55 -12.27 21.59
CA LEU A 436 -8.66 -12.95 22.88
C LEU A 436 -9.30 -12.06 23.95
N GLN A 437 -9.01 -10.76 23.98
CA GLN A 437 -9.62 -9.80 24.91
C GLN A 437 -11.13 -9.61 24.69
N SER A 438 -11.59 -9.53 23.43
CA SER A 438 -13.03 -9.39 23.11
C SER A 438 -13.82 -10.62 23.55
N LEU A 439 -13.32 -11.83 23.27
CA LEU A 439 -13.92 -13.08 23.74
C LEU A 439 -13.91 -13.19 25.28
N LEU A 440 -12.86 -12.72 25.96
CA LEU A 440 -12.80 -12.68 27.43
C LEU A 440 -13.87 -11.76 28.03
N ALA A 441 -14.15 -10.62 27.39
CA ALA A 441 -15.16 -9.65 27.83
C ALA A 441 -16.60 -10.17 27.67
N VAL A 442 -16.86 -11.07 26.72
CA VAL A 442 -18.16 -11.77 26.60
C VAL A 442 -18.35 -12.80 27.72
N VAL A 443 -17.26 -13.42 28.20
CA VAL A 443 -17.31 -14.50 29.21
C VAL A 443 -17.33 -13.98 30.65
N HIS A 444 -16.70 -12.84 30.95
CA HIS A 444 -16.62 -12.30 32.31
C HIS A 444 -17.48 -11.04 32.45
N LYS A 445 -18.38 -11.01 33.45
CA LYS A 445 -18.87 -9.73 33.98
C LYS A 445 -17.67 -8.91 34.50
N PRO A 446 -17.69 -7.56 34.43
CA PRO A 446 -16.47 -6.75 34.35
C PRO A 446 -15.46 -6.93 35.49
N GLU A 447 -15.92 -7.29 36.69
CA GLU A 447 -15.12 -7.32 37.92
C GLU A 447 -14.09 -8.47 37.99
N GLN A 448 -14.21 -9.52 37.15
CA GLN A 448 -13.28 -10.67 37.17
C GLN A 448 -12.24 -10.70 36.05
N ALA A 449 -12.36 -9.84 35.03
CA ALA A 449 -11.44 -9.85 33.86
C ALA A 449 -9.96 -9.63 34.25
N SER A 450 -9.72 -8.82 35.30
CA SER A 450 -8.40 -8.37 35.77
C SER A 450 -7.47 -9.46 36.30
N GLN A 451 -8.00 -10.66 36.61
CA GLN A 451 -7.18 -11.81 37.02
C GLN A 451 -6.77 -12.68 35.83
N SER A 452 -7.67 -12.88 34.86
CA SER A 452 -7.44 -13.71 33.67
C SER A 452 -6.46 -13.09 32.68
N SER A 453 -6.46 -11.75 32.51
CA SER A 453 -5.53 -11.05 31.60
C SER A 453 -4.06 -11.28 31.97
N ARG A 454 -3.76 -11.25 33.27
CA ARG A 454 -2.42 -11.46 33.84
C ARG A 454 -1.92 -12.90 33.65
N ALA A 455 -2.82 -13.89 33.63
CA ALA A 455 -2.49 -15.28 33.36
C ALA A 455 -2.20 -15.59 31.88
N LEU A 456 -2.63 -14.71 30.97
CA LEU A 456 -2.43 -14.84 29.51
C LEU A 456 -1.21 -14.07 28.98
N GLY A 457 -0.40 -13.48 29.87
CA GLY A 457 0.86 -12.82 29.51
C GLY A 457 0.71 -11.46 28.80
N ILE A 458 -0.51 -10.92 28.70
CA ILE A 458 -0.76 -9.62 28.07
C ILE A 458 -0.23 -8.51 29.01
N LYS A 459 0.86 -7.84 28.62
CA LYS A 459 1.39 -6.69 29.35
C LYS A 459 0.55 -5.44 29.05
N ASP A 460 -0.20 -4.99 30.05
CA ASP A 460 -0.79 -3.65 30.03
C ASP A 460 0.30 -2.57 29.90
N LYS A 461 0.08 -1.63 28.98
CA LYS A 461 0.73 -0.32 29.00
C LYS A 461 -0.26 0.66 29.59
N ALA A 462 -0.06 1.00 30.87
CA ALA A 462 -0.85 2.05 31.53
C ALA A 462 -0.71 3.40 30.77
N PRO A 463 -1.77 4.22 30.72
CA PRO A 463 -1.73 5.50 30.04
C PRO A 463 -0.86 6.51 30.82
N GLY A 464 -0.01 7.24 30.10
CA GLY A 464 0.66 8.44 30.60
C GLY A 464 -0.22 9.67 30.38
N GLU A 465 -0.13 10.64 31.29
CA GLU A 465 -1.06 11.78 31.37
C GLU A 465 -0.75 12.90 30.37
N ALA A 466 -1.70 13.85 30.28
CA ALA A 466 -1.72 14.96 29.33
C ALA A 466 -0.58 15.97 29.51
N PHE A 467 -0.30 16.75 28.45
CA PHE A 467 -0.19 18.21 28.54
C PHE A 467 -0.43 18.85 27.16
N LEU A 468 -1.36 19.82 27.13
CA LEU A 468 -1.75 20.69 25.99
C LEU A 468 -2.26 19.97 24.72
#